data_AF-A0A0N1FH16-F1
#
_entry.id   AF-A0A0N1FH16-F1
#
_cell.length_a   1.000
_cell.length_b   1.000
_cell.length_c   1.000
_cell.angle_alpha   90.00
_cell.angle_beta   90.00
_cell.angle_gamma   90.00
#
_symmetry.space_group_name_H-M   'P 1'
#
loop_
_entity.id
_entity.type
_entity.pdbx_description
1 polymer ?
#
loop_
_entity_poly.entity_id
_entity_poly.type
_entity_poly.pdbx_seq_one_letter_code
_entity_poly.pdbx_strand_id
1 'polypeptide(L)' 'MIDVKKPIVRCADDYERAVERAAEIGTPPEGSAEEAELFALVDAIEKWEARHEDESENWE' A
#
# COMPACT_ATOMS: atom_id res chain seq x y z
N MET A 1 14.01 6.62 -17.26
CA MET A 1 13.49 5.48 -16.49
C MET A 1 12.95 6.10 -15.22
N ILE A 2 11.62 6.18 -15.06
CA ILE A 2 11.05 6.73 -13.84
C ILE A 2 11.25 5.64 -12.79
N ASP A 3 12.14 5.91 -11.83
CA ASP A 3 12.31 5.06 -10.65
C ASP A 3 11.06 5.25 -9.80
N VAL A 4 9.99 4.52 -10.15
CA VAL A 4 8.79 4.45 -9.31
C VAL A 4 9.23 3.69 -8.07
N LYS A 5 9.74 4.40 -7.08
CA LYS A 5 10.05 3.84 -5.77
C LYS A 5 8.76 3.23 -5.25
N LYS A 6 8.74 1.91 -5.19
CA LYS A 6 7.62 1.18 -4.61
C LYS A 6 7.42 1.67 -3.19
N PRO A 7 6.21 2.06 -2.80
CA PRO A 7 5.91 2.38 -1.42
C PRO A 7 6.19 1.15 -0.55
N ILE A 8 6.74 1.37 0.64
CA ILE A 8 7.04 0.30 1.59
C ILE A 8 6.36 0.68 2.89
N VAL A 9 5.44 -0.16 3.35
CA VAL A 9 4.78 -0.01 4.64
C VAL A 9 5.54 -0.82 5.68
N ARG A 10 6.23 -0.16 6.61
CA ARG A 10 7.04 -0.83 7.66
C ARG A 10 6.48 -0.63 9.06
N CYS A 11 5.65 0.39 9.27
CA CYS A 11 5.02 0.69 10.55
C CYS A 11 3.59 1.22 10.35
N ALA A 12 2.87 1.40 11.45
CA ALA A 12 1.52 1.96 11.43
C ALA A 12 1.46 3.36 10.79
N ASP A 13 2.48 4.22 11.01
CA ASP A 13 2.56 5.54 10.35
C ASP A 13 2.67 5.41 8.83
N ASP A 14 3.51 4.49 8.33
CA ASP A 14 3.60 4.24 6.89
C ASP A 14 2.27 3.70 6.33
N TYR A 15 1.54 2.91 7.12
CA TYR A 15 0.25 2.34 6.73
C TYR A 15 -0.79 3.44 6.60
N GLU A 16 -0.92 4.29 7.62
CA GLU A 16 -1.84 5.44 7.61
C GLU A 16 -1.55 6.36 6.43
N ARG A 17 -0.27 6.68 6.19
CA ARG A 17 0.14 7.50 5.06
C ARG A 17 -0.11 6.84 3.71
N ALA A 18 0.07 5.53 3.60
CA ALA A 18 -0.21 4.80 2.36
C ALA A 18 -1.72 4.77 2.06
N VAL A 19 -2.56 4.60 3.09
CA VAL A 19 -4.03 4.63 2.98
C VAL A 19 -4.51 6.03 2.60
N GLU A 20 -4.02 7.08 3.27
CA GLU A 20 -4.33 8.47 2.92
C GLU A 20 -3.93 8.76 1.47
N ARG A 21 -2.72 8.35 1.07
CA ARG A 21 -2.24 8.57 -0.29
C ARG A 21 -3.06 7.83 -1.34
N ALA A 22 -3.44 6.58 -1.07
CA ALA A 22 -4.32 5.81 -1.95
C ALA A 22 -5.70 6.50 -2.10
N ALA A 23 -6.24 7.04 -1.01
CA ALA A 23 -7.48 7.81 -1.03
C ALA A 23 -7.36 9.15 -1.79
N GLU A 24 -6.22 9.84 -1.70
CA GLU A 24 -5.95 11.05 -2.46
C GLU A 24 -5.90 10.80 -3.98
N ILE A 25 -5.32 9.66 -4.40
CA ILE A 25 -5.25 9.27 -5.82
C ILE A 25 -6.65 8.95 -6.35
N GLY A 26 -7.50 8.33 -5.53
CA GLY A 26 -8.89 8.05 -5.86
C GLY A 26 -9.03 7.01 -6.97
N THR A 27 -9.60 7.41 -8.12
CA THR A 27 -9.83 6.52 -9.27
C THR A 27 -9.08 7.04 -10.49
N PRO A 28 -7.78 6.73 -10.62
CA PRO A 28 -6.98 7.19 -11.73
C PRO A 28 -7.41 6.51 -13.05
N PRO A 29 -7.16 7.14 -14.21
CA PRO A 29 -7.46 6.52 -15.50
C PRO A 29 -6.57 5.31 -15.74
N GLU A 30 -7.15 4.26 -16.34
CA GLU A 30 -6.44 3.01 -16.65
C GLU A 30 -5.17 3.25 -17.49
N GLY A 31 -4.05 2.65 -17.06
CA GLY A 31 -2.74 2.79 -17.69
C GLY A 31 -1.98 4.08 -17.34
N SER A 32 -2.49 4.90 -16.42
CA SER A 32 -1.81 6.12 -15.96
C SER A 32 -0.74 5.82 -14.92
N ALA A 33 0.24 6.72 -14.78
CA ALA A 33 1.27 6.59 -13.74
C ALA A 33 0.67 6.58 -12.33
N GLU A 34 -0.46 7.28 -12.14
CA GLU A 34 -1.23 7.30 -10.89
C GLU A 34 -1.89 5.95 -10.58
N GLU A 35 -2.32 5.18 -11.60
CA GLU A 35 -2.81 3.81 -11.40
C GLU A 35 -1.69 2.88 -10.95
N ALA A 36 -0.50 3.00 -11.56
CA ALA A 36 0.65 2.22 -11.15
C ALA A 36 1.10 2.56 -9.70
N GLU A 37 1.00 3.83 -9.30
CA GLU A 37 1.24 4.27 -7.93
C GLU A 37 0.19 3.70 -6.97
N LEU A 38 -1.10 3.78 -7.31
CA LEU A 38 -2.20 3.23 -6.51
C LEU A 38 -2.06 1.72 -6.33
N PHE A 39 -1.79 0.99 -7.41
CA PHE A 39 -1.60 -0.46 -7.35
C PHE A 39 -0.42 -0.84 -6.46
N ALA A 40 0.68 -0.07 -6.52
CA ALA A 40 1.84 -0.31 -5.69
C ALA A 40 1.57 0.03 -4.20
N LEU A 41 0.78 1.07 -3.91
CA LEU A 41 0.35 1.42 -2.55
C LEU A 41 -0.53 0.32 -1.94
N VAL A 42 -1.54 -0.14 -2.69
CA VAL A 42 -2.44 -1.21 -2.27
C VAL A 42 -1.66 -2.50 -2.01
N ASP A 43 -0.78 -2.93 -2.91
CA ASP A 43 0.08 -4.11 -2.73
C ASP A 43 0.97 -4.01 -1.48
N ALA A 44 1.47 -2.81 -1.15
CA ALA A 44 2.29 -2.60 0.04
C ALA A 44 1.47 -2.65 1.35
N ILE A 45 0.25 -2.12 1.33
CA ILE A 45 -0.73 -2.17 2.42
C ILE A 45 -1.14 -3.62 2.67
N GLU A 46 -1.60 -4.34 1.65
CA GLU A 46 -2.03 -5.74 1.75
C GLU A 46 -0.89 -6.64 2.31
N LYS A 47 0.35 -6.42 1.87
CA LYS A 47 1.51 -7.15 2.41
C LYS A 47 1.82 -6.81 3.86
N TRP A 48 1.53 -5.60 4.30
CA TRP A 48 1.71 -5.22 5.69
C TRP A 48 0.62 -5.82 6.58
N GLU A 49 -0.64 -5.75 6.14
CA GLU A 49 -1.78 -6.38 6.79
C GLU A 49 -1.58 -7.89 6.90
N ALA A 50 -1.21 -8.58 5.81
CA ALA A 50 -0.95 -10.01 5.84
C ALA A 50 0.12 -10.42 6.87
N ARG A 51 1.16 -9.59 7.10
CA ARG A 51 2.16 -9.87 8.15
C ARG A 51 1.64 -9.65 9.56
N HIS A 52 0.70 -8.72 9.74
CA HIS A 52 0.12 -8.38 11.05
C HIS A 52 -1.09 -9.28 11.39
N GLU A 53 -1.82 -9.77 10.38
CA GLU A 53 -2.86 -10.77 10.54
C GLU A 53 -2.27 -12.16 10.86
N ASP A 54 -1.14 -12.55 10.25
CA ASP A 54 -0.38 -13.76 10.64
C ASP A 54 0.16 -13.68 12.08
N GLU A 55 0.45 -12.47 12.60
CA GLU A 55 0.80 -12.28 14.02
C GLU A 55 -0.41 -12.44 14.96
N SER A 56 -1.64 -12.32 14.43
CA SER A 56 -2.87 -12.42 15.21
C SER A 56 -3.46 -13.84 15.30
N GLU A 57 -2.90 -14.83 14.58
CA GLU A 57 -3.39 -16.22 14.54
C GLU A 57 -2.42 -17.26 15.13
N ASN A 58 -1.93 -17.07 16.36
CA ASN A 58 -1.35 -18.18 17.14
C ASN A 58 -1.62 -18.13 18.65
N TRP A 59 -2.75 -17.58 19.09
CA TRP A 59 -3.20 -17.78 20.47
C TRP A 59 -4.58 -18.44 20.46
N GLU A 60 -4.52 -19.77 20.62
CA GLU A 60 -5.54 -20.76 21.02
C GLU A 60 -6.24 -21.59 19.91
#